data_AF-A0A8T6WVU8-F1
#
_entry.id   AF-A0A8T6WVU8-F1
#
_cell.length_a   1.000
_cell.length_b   1.000
_cell.length_c   1.000
_cell.angle_alpha   90.00
_cell.angle_beta   90.00
_cell.angle_gamma   90.00
#
_symmetry.space_group_name_H-M   'P 1'
#
loop_
_entity.id
_entity.type
_entity.pdbx_description
1 polymer ?
#
loop_
_entity_poly.entity_id
_entity_poly.type
_entity_poly.pdbx_seq_one_letter_code
_entity_poly.pdbx_strand_id
1 'polypeptide(L)'
;MKVDWPTEKIPGRIGEIQLGKTADDGGTRAKSYKIGGGTSMPFIRAENGTPNRPRIAMEVHSAKPEFQGAALEELGAVLDDPVAWAKACEGEWGADLVCLKFTGANP
;
A
#
# COMPACT_ATOMS: atom_id res chain seq x y z
N MET A 1 14.60 39.88 -8.54
CA MET A 1 15.72 38.96 -8.21
C MET A 1 15.28 37.56 -8.60
N LYS A 2 16.04 36.88 -9.47
CA LYS A 2 15.74 35.51 -9.89
C LYS A 2 16.38 34.57 -8.86
N VAL A 3 15.61 33.65 -8.30
CA VAL A 3 16.10 32.67 -7.33
C VAL A 3 16.27 31.36 -8.07
N ASP A 4 17.51 30.89 -8.16
CA ASP A 4 17.84 29.59 -8.72
C ASP A 4 17.82 28.55 -7.61
N TRP A 5 16.94 27.56 -7.73
CA TRP A 5 16.80 26.50 -6.74
C TRP A 5 17.89 25.43 -6.95
N PRO A 6 18.54 24.96 -5.87
CA PRO A 6 19.52 23.89 -5.99
C PRO A 6 18.84 22.61 -6.50
N THR A 7 19.37 22.06 -7.57
CA THR A 7 18.92 20.81 -8.18
C THR A 7 20.04 19.78 -8.11
N GLU A 8 19.73 18.61 -7.57
CA GLU A 8 20.66 17.49 -7.45
C GLU A 8 20.30 16.41 -8.46
N LYS A 9 21.32 15.89 -9.16
CA LYS A 9 21.17 14.78 -10.10
C LYS A 9 21.64 13.48 -9.43
N ILE A 10 20.71 12.57 -9.19
CA ILE A 10 21.01 11.25 -8.65
C ILE A 10 21.23 10.29 -9.82
N PRO A 11 22.37 9.58 -9.92
CA PRO A 11 22.68 8.71 -11.06
C PRO A 11 21.93 7.37 -11.05
N GLY A 12 21.10 7.11 -10.04
CA GLY A 12 20.38 5.86 -9.84
C GLY A 12 18.85 6.02 -9.88
N ARG A 13 18.17 4.89 -10.07
CA ARG A 13 16.70 4.78 -10.06
C ARG A 13 16.27 3.60 -9.17
N ILE A 14 15.25 3.81 -8.35
CA ILE A 14 14.60 2.73 -7.60
C ILE A 14 13.86 1.81 -8.59
N GLY A 15 14.01 0.49 -8.43
CA GLY A 15 13.26 -0.48 -9.23
C GLY A 15 11.75 -0.24 -9.20
N GLU A 16 11.08 -0.47 -10.32
CA GLU A 16 9.62 -0.41 -10.40
C GLU A 16 9.05 -1.82 -10.32
N ILE A 17 8.06 -2.02 -9.44
CA ILE A 17 7.39 -3.30 -9.23
C ILE A 17 5.90 -3.11 -9.49
N GLN A 18 5.32 -4.06 -10.22
CA GLN A 18 3.88 -4.16 -10.44
C GLN A 18 3.27 -5.12 -9.42
N LEU A 19 2.30 -4.63 -8.64
CA LEU A 19 1.48 -5.44 -7.74
C LEU A 19 0.08 -5.66 -8.32
N GLY A 20 -0.37 -6.91 -8.31
CA GLY A 20 -1.64 -7.33 -8.89
C GLY A 20 -1.61 -7.43 -10.42
N LYS A 21 -2.54 -8.23 -10.95
CA LYS A 21 -2.79 -8.38 -12.40
C LYS A 21 -4.28 -8.29 -12.66
N THR A 22 -4.66 -7.51 -13.66
CA THR A 22 -6.04 -7.40 -14.13
C THR A 22 -6.41 -8.56 -15.04
N ALA A 23 -7.68 -8.64 -15.45
CA ALA A 23 -8.13 -9.68 -16.39
C ALA A 23 -7.32 -9.66 -17.70
N ASP A 24 -6.99 -8.48 -18.22
CA ASP A 24 -6.20 -8.29 -19.44
C ASP A 24 -4.77 -8.87 -19.31
N ASP A 25 -4.21 -8.85 -18.09
CA ASP A 25 -2.88 -9.38 -17.77
C ASP A 25 -2.92 -10.84 -17.26
N GLY A 26 -4.08 -11.50 -17.36
CA GLY A 26 -4.29 -12.89 -16.92
C GLY A 26 -4.49 -13.07 -15.41
N GLY A 27 -4.87 -12.01 -14.69
CA GLY A 27 -5.22 -12.05 -13.28
C GLY A 27 -6.71 -11.83 -13.00
N THR A 28 -7.06 -11.67 -11.74
CA THR A 28 -8.45 -11.48 -11.29
C THR A 28 -8.68 -10.17 -10.55
N ARG A 29 -7.65 -9.31 -10.44
CA ARG A 29 -7.76 -8.04 -9.70
C ARG A 29 -8.47 -7.00 -10.56
N ALA A 30 -9.30 -6.17 -9.94
CA ALA A 30 -9.90 -5.03 -10.63
C ALA A 30 -8.86 -3.91 -10.91
N LYS A 31 -7.84 -3.80 -10.06
CA LYS A 31 -6.80 -2.76 -10.13
C LYS A 31 -5.43 -3.39 -9.95
N SER A 32 -4.42 -2.76 -10.55
CA SER A 32 -3.01 -3.09 -10.35
C SER A 32 -2.23 -1.81 -10.05
N TYR A 33 -1.16 -1.91 -9.25
CA TYR A 33 -0.38 -0.75 -8.82
C TYR A 33 1.09 -0.90 -9.15
N LYS A 34 1.68 0.16 -9.69
CA LYS A 34 3.14 0.31 -9.80
C LYS A 34 3.69 1.01 -8.57
N ILE A 35 4.79 0.50 -8.04
CA ILE A 35 5.47 1.05 -6.87
C ILE A 35 6.95 1.23 -7.19
N GLY A 36 7.55 2.30 -6.68
CA GLY A 36 8.96 2.63 -6.89
C GLY A 36 9.17 3.49 -8.13
N GLY A 37 10.29 3.31 -8.82
CA GLY A 37 10.64 4.09 -10.00
C GLY A 37 11.22 5.47 -9.73
N GLY A 38 11.39 5.89 -8.47
CA GLY A 38 11.90 7.22 -8.12
C GLY A 38 13.36 7.45 -8.50
N THR A 39 13.64 8.68 -8.93
CA THR A 39 14.96 9.17 -9.39
C THR A 39 15.45 10.38 -8.59
N SER A 40 14.76 10.72 -7.50
CA SER A 40 15.10 11.80 -6.57
C SER A 40 14.93 11.35 -5.13
N MET A 41 15.33 12.21 -4.19
CA MET A 41 14.96 12.07 -2.78
C MET A 41 13.43 12.07 -2.61
N PRO A 42 12.90 11.39 -1.56
CA PRO A 42 11.47 11.32 -1.32
C PRO A 42 10.83 12.71 -1.20
N PHE A 43 9.74 12.93 -1.95
CA PHE A 43 8.88 14.12 -1.89
C PHE A 43 9.55 15.45 -2.27
N ILE A 44 10.76 15.43 -2.85
CA ILE A 44 11.36 16.64 -3.42
C ILE A 44 10.71 16.91 -4.79
N ARG A 45 10.32 18.18 -5.00
CA ARG A 45 9.77 18.67 -6.27
C ARG A 45 10.89 18.82 -7.32
N ALA A 46 11.49 17.70 -7.71
CA ALA A 46 12.48 17.63 -8.78
C ALA A 46 11.79 17.45 -10.14
N GLU A 47 12.44 17.91 -11.22
CA GLU A 47 11.95 17.73 -12.61
C GLU A 47 11.74 16.25 -12.98
N ASN A 48 12.48 15.34 -12.33
CA ASN A 48 12.39 13.88 -12.48
C ASN A 48 12.18 13.22 -11.10
N GLY A 49 11.05 13.50 -10.46
CA GLY A 49 10.73 13.04 -9.10
C GLY A 49 10.37 11.54 -8.99
N THR A 50 9.51 11.21 -8.03
CA THR A 50 8.97 9.85 -7.86
C THR A 50 7.71 9.67 -8.70
N PRO A 51 7.70 8.79 -9.73
CA PRO A 51 6.55 8.66 -10.65
C PRO A 51 5.34 8.00 -9.99
N ASN A 52 5.57 7.15 -8.99
CA ASN A 52 4.53 6.41 -8.30
C ASN A 52 4.39 6.92 -6.86
N ARG A 53 3.20 7.39 -6.47
CA ARG A 53 2.93 7.77 -5.08
C ARG A 53 3.07 6.57 -4.15
N PRO A 54 3.49 6.76 -2.87
CA PRO A 54 3.42 5.73 -1.86
C PRO A 54 2.00 5.15 -1.74
N ARG A 55 1.93 3.86 -1.44
CA ARG A 55 0.68 3.10 -1.27
C ARG A 55 0.55 2.60 0.15
N ILE A 56 -0.67 2.60 0.67
CA ILE A 56 -0.96 2.13 2.02
C ILE A 56 -1.68 0.79 1.95
N ALA A 57 -1.10 -0.21 2.60
CA ALA A 57 -1.72 -1.51 2.79
C ALA A 57 -2.29 -1.59 4.21
N MET A 58 -3.53 -2.07 4.34
CA MET A 58 -4.11 -2.38 5.65
C MET A 58 -3.99 -3.86 5.96
N GLU A 59 -3.69 -4.15 7.21
CA GLU A 59 -3.46 -5.50 7.70
C GLU A 59 -4.79 -6.23 7.94
N VAL A 60 -4.82 -7.52 7.59
CA VAL A 60 -5.91 -8.45 7.88
C VAL A 60 -5.31 -9.74 8.42
N HIS A 61 -5.79 -10.21 9.57
CA HIS A 61 -5.29 -11.45 10.18
C HIS A 61 -6.11 -12.65 9.72
N SER A 62 -5.45 -13.78 9.50
CA SER A 62 -6.14 -15.04 9.15
C SER A 62 -6.88 -15.70 10.33
N ALA A 63 -6.53 -15.30 11.56
CA ALA A 63 -7.21 -15.73 12.80
C ALA A 63 -7.47 -14.51 13.67
N LYS A 64 -8.57 -14.54 14.44
CA LYS A 64 -9.02 -13.43 15.29
C LYS A 64 -7.88 -12.96 16.22
N PRO A 65 -7.38 -11.72 16.07
CA PRO A 65 -6.34 -11.20 16.96
C PRO A 65 -6.91 -10.75 18.30
N GLU A 66 -6.05 -10.74 19.31
CA GLU A 66 -6.33 -10.19 20.64
C GLU A 66 -5.97 -8.70 20.71
N PHE A 67 -6.62 -7.90 19.88
CA PHE A 67 -6.45 -6.45 19.92
C PHE A 67 -7.16 -5.82 21.12
N GLN A 68 -6.66 -4.66 21.55
CA GLN A 68 -7.16 -3.90 22.69
C GLN A 68 -7.30 -2.42 22.32
N GLY A 69 -8.16 -1.70 23.06
CA GLY A 69 -8.39 -0.26 22.86
C GLY A 69 -8.99 0.06 21.49
N ALA A 70 -8.58 1.19 20.91
CA ALA A 70 -9.16 1.75 19.68
C ALA A 70 -9.16 0.77 18.50
N ALA A 71 -8.18 -0.13 18.40
CA ALA A 71 -8.16 -1.13 17.33
C ALA A 71 -9.31 -2.13 17.44
N LEU A 72 -9.66 -2.56 18.66
CA LEU A 72 -10.81 -3.44 18.88
C LEU A 72 -12.13 -2.70 18.65
N GLU A 73 -12.19 -1.43 19.01
CA GLU A 73 -13.39 -0.59 18.83
C GLU A 73 -13.71 -0.38 17.34
N GLU A 74 -12.72 -0.08 16.51
CA GLU A 74 -12.90 0.13 15.06
C GLU A 74 -13.09 -1.18 14.28
N LEU A 75 -12.32 -2.23 14.62
CA LEU A 75 -12.32 -3.49 13.86
C LEU A 75 -13.38 -4.48 14.36
N GLY A 76 -14.01 -4.24 15.50
CA GLY A 76 -14.79 -5.24 16.25
C GLY A 76 -15.86 -5.97 15.42
N ALA A 77 -16.46 -5.30 14.43
CA ALA A 77 -17.48 -5.87 13.56
C ALA A 77 -16.94 -6.86 12.51
N VAL A 78 -15.64 -6.81 12.20
CA VAL A 78 -14.99 -7.63 11.15
C VAL A 78 -13.85 -8.49 11.68
N LEU A 79 -13.56 -8.43 12.98
CA LEU A 79 -12.36 -9.00 13.60
C LEU A 79 -12.24 -10.53 13.47
N ASP A 80 -13.35 -11.23 13.31
CA ASP A 80 -13.43 -12.69 13.17
C ASP A 80 -13.71 -13.17 11.73
N ASP A 81 -13.92 -12.25 10.77
CA ASP A 81 -14.12 -12.56 9.36
C ASP A 81 -13.05 -11.83 8.50
N PRO A 82 -11.97 -12.51 8.07
CA PRO A 82 -10.93 -11.89 7.26
C PRO A 82 -11.42 -11.42 5.88
N VAL A 83 -12.51 -12.00 5.35
CA VAL A 83 -13.09 -11.60 4.07
C VAL A 83 -13.86 -10.29 4.24
N ALA A 84 -14.70 -10.20 5.27
CA ALA A 84 -15.40 -8.95 5.60
C ALA A 84 -14.40 -7.83 5.95
N TRP A 85 -13.35 -8.16 6.71
CA TRP A 85 -12.29 -7.22 7.06
C TRP A 85 -11.56 -6.69 5.82
N ALA A 86 -11.15 -7.57 4.89
CA ALA A 86 -10.51 -7.13 3.65
C ALA A 86 -11.41 -6.21 2.80
N LYS A 87 -12.74 -6.43 2.80
CA LYS A 87 -13.70 -5.55 2.13
C LYS A 87 -13.83 -4.19 2.81
N ALA A 88 -13.86 -4.15 4.15
CA ALA A 88 -13.88 -2.90 4.91
C ALA A 88 -12.61 -2.07 4.66
N CYS A 89 -11.44 -2.72 4.61
CA CYS A 89 -10.18 -2.08 4.24
C CYS A 89 -10.26 -1.34 2.90
N GLU A 90 -10.80 -1.96 1.86
CA GLU A 90 -10.92 -1.31 0.54
C GLU A 90 -12.05 -0.28 0.49
N GLY A 91 -13.23 -0.63 1.00
CA GLY A 91 -14.46 0.15 0.82
C GLY A 91 -14.62 1.32 1.80
N GLU A 92 -14.39 1.07 3.09
CA GLU A 92 -14.66 2.03 4.17
C GLU A 92 -13.41 2.86 4.51
N TRP A 93 -12.24 2.22 4.54
CA TRP A 93 -10.99 2.85 5.00
C TRP A 93 -10.05 3.27 3.86
N GLY A 94 -10.37 2.94 2.62
CA GLY A 94 -9.66 3.43 1.44
C GLY A 94 -8.24 2.89 1.27
N ALA A 95 -7.97 1.67 1.73
CA ALA A 95 -6.69 1.01 1.53
C ALA A 95 -6.37 0.84 0.04
N ASP A 96 -5.12 1.11 -0.37
CA ASP A 96 -4.67 0.78 -1.73
C ASP A 96 -4.47 -0.74 -1.88
N LEU A 97 -4.09 -1.43 -0.81
CA LEU A 97 -3.70 -2.84 -0.79
C LEU A 97 -4.18 -3.53 0.50
N VAL A 98 -4.28 -4.86 0.45
CA VAL A 98 -4.51 -5.70 1.64
C VAL A 98 -3.24 -6.49 1.96
N CYS A 99 -2.78 -6.41 3.20
CA CYS A 99 -1.70 -7.24 3.73
C CYS A 99 -2.29 -8.35 4.59
N LEU A 100 -2.46 -9.54 4.00
CA LEU A 100 -2.93 -10.72 4.73
C LEU A 100 -1.79 -11.32 5.56
N LYS A 101 -1.93 -11.32 6.89
CA LYS A 101 -1.03 -12.01 7.81
C LYS A 101 -1.62 -13.34 8.25
N PHE A 102 -0.89 -14.42 8.00
CA PHE A 102 -1.29 -15.79 8.36
C PHE A 102 -1.01 -16.11 9.84
N THR A 103 -1.62 -15.35 10.75
CA THR A 103 -1.41 -15.49 12.21
C THR A 103 -1.91 -16.83 12.77
N GLY A 104 -2.88 -17.46 12.11
CA GLY A 104 -3.38 -18.78 12.49
C GLY A 104 -2.51 -19.97 12.06
N ALA A 105 -1.40 -19.72 11.35
CA ALA A 105 -0.49 -20.76 10.88
C ALA A 105 0.66 -21.08 11.85
N ASN A 106 0.68 -20.45 13.04
CA ASN A 106 1.65 -20.76 14.08
C ASN A 106 1.32 -22.13 14.71
N PRO A 107 2.22 -23.13 14.64
CA PRO A 107 2.01 -24.46 15.23
C PRO A 107 1.91 -24.44 16.77
#